data_AF-A0AAE8K623-F1
#
_entry.id   AF-A0AAE8K623-F1
#
_cell.length_a   1.000
_cell.length_b   1.000
_cell.length_c   1.000
_cell.angle_alpha   90.00
_cell.angle_beta   90.00
_cell.angle_gamma   90.00
#
_symmetry.space_group_name_H-M   'P 1'
#
loop_
_entity.id
_entity.type
_entity.pdbx_description
1 polymer ?
#
loop_
_entity_poly.entity_id
_entity_poly.type
_entity_poly.pdbx_seq_one_letter_code
_entity_poly.pdbx_strand_id
1 'polypeptide(L)'
;MIIKPSTSLRNEYATISHLAKENQEPIFITKNGEGDSVFMSLETFQAREEAAKLREFLLKAEIERLNGAKTYTVDEAKELLLAQIDNM
;
A
#
# COMPACT_ATOMS: atom_id res chain seq x y z
N MET A 1 -18.41 -1.51 -2.55
CA MET A 1 -17.76 -2.20 -3.69
C MET A 1 -18.39 -1.70 -4.98
N ILE A 2 -17.60 -1.07 -5.85
CA ILE A 2 -18.07 -0.50 -7.11
C ILE A 2 -17.59 -1.38 -8.25
N ILE A 3 -18.51 -1.78 -9.13
CA ILE A 3 -18.22 -2.65 -10.29
C ILE A 3 -18.69 -1.95 -11.55
N LYS A 4 -17.85 -1.90 -12.58
CA LYS A 4 -18.14 -1.30 -13.88
C LYS A 4 -17.73 -2.24 -15.01
N PRO A 5 -18.46 -2.26 -16.14
CA PRO A 5 -18.00 -2.99 -17.33
C PRO A 5 -16.82 -2.26 -17.98
N SER A 6 -15.97 -3.00 -18.67
CA SER A 6 -14.80 -2.44 -19.39
C SER A 6 -15.20 -1.39 -20.45
N THR A 7 -16.42 -1.46 -21.00
CA THR A 7 -16.97 -0.45 -21.90
C THR A 7 -17.11 0.92 -21.25
N SER A 8 -17.37 0.99 -19.94
CA SER A 8 -17.47 2.26 -19.20
C SER A 8 -16.13 2.99 -19.10
N LEU A 9 -14.99 2.31 -19.21
CA LEU A 9 -13.69 2.98 -19.22
C LEU A 9 -13.54 3.90 -20.43
N ARG A 10 -14.10 3.53 -21.59
CA ARG A 10 -14.08 4.38 -22.79
C ARG A 10 -15.10 5.51 -22.72
N ASN A 11 -16.30 5.22 -22.20
CA ASN A 11 -17.44 6.14 -22.28
C ASN A 11 -17.55 7.10 -21.09
N GLU A 12 -17.09 6.68 -19.91
CA GLU A 12 -17.30 7.37 -18.62
C GLU A 12 -15.97 7.60 -17.87
N TYR A 13 -14.84 7.65 -18.59
CA TYR A 13 -13.51 7.73 -17.96
C TYR A 13 -13.41 8.84 -16.91
N ALA A 14 -13.86 10.07 -17.24
CA ALA A 14 -13.77 11.21 -16.33
C ALA A 14 -14.54 10.98 -15.02
N THR A 15 -15.74 10.41 -15.10
CA THR A 15 -16.56 10.05 -13.94
C THR A 15 -15.90 8.96 -13.11
N ILE A 16 -15.37 7.92 -13.76
CA ILE A 16 -14.66 6.82 -13.08
C ILE A 16 -13.38 7.34 -12.39
N SER A 17 -12.63 8.21 -13.07
CA SER A 17 -11.42 8.85 -12.55
C SER A 17 -11.71 9.73 -11.33
N HIS A 18 -12.79 10.51 -11.37
CA HIS A 18 -13.24 11.32 -10.25
C HIS A 18 -13.65 10.44 -9.06
N LEU A 19 -14.49 9.44 -9.31
CA LEU A 19 -14.97 8.50 -8.29
C LEU A 19 -13.82 7.77 -7.59
N ALA A 20 -12.81 7.33 -8.35
CA ALA A 20 -11.63 6.65 -7.81
C ALA A 20 -10.77 7.57 -6.92
N LYS A 21 -10.76 8.88 -7.19
CA LYS A 21 -10.04 9.87 -6.38
C LYS A 21 -10.81 10.23 -5.12
N GLU A 22 -12.11 10.51 -5.24
CA GLU A 22 -12.94 10.92 -4.10
C GLU A 22 -13.13 9.79 -3.08
N ASN A 23 -13.45 8.59 -3.56
CA ASN A 23 -13.77 7.50 -2.65
C ASN A 23 -12.51 6.82 -2.09
N GLN A 24 -11.35 7.04 -2.70
CA GLN A 24 -10.09 6.36 -2.37
C GLN A 24 -10.26 4.83 -2.25
N GLU A 25 -11.17 4.27 -3.06
CA GLU A 25 -11.54 2.86 -3.06
C GLU A 25 -11.32 2.23 -4.44
N PRO A 26 -11.02 0.93 -4.51
CA PRO A 26 -10.89 0.22 -5.78
C PRO A 26 -12.23 0.08 -6.50
N ILE A 27 -12.23 0.37 -7.80
CA ILE A 27 -13.34 0.11 -8.72
C ILE A 27 -13.00 -1.14 -9.53
N PHE A 28 -13.83 -2.17 -9.44
CA PHE A 28 -13.63 -3.42 -10.16
C PHE A 28 -14.16 -3.31 -11.58
N ILE A 29 -13.34 -3.70 -12.54
CA ILE A 29 -13.67 -3.72 -13.95
C ILE A 29 -13.97 -5.15 -14.37
N THR A 30 -15.11 -5.30 -15.05
CA THR A 30 -15.54 -6.59 -15.59
C THR A 30 -15.46 -6.62 -17.11
N LYS A 31 -15.14 -7.79 -17.65
CA LYS A 31 -15.17 -8.07 -19.08
C LYS A 31 -16.05 -9.30 -19.27
N ASN A 32 -17.13 -9.16 -20.07
CA ASN A 32 -18.12 -10.23 -20.28
C ASN A 32 -18.73 -10.80 -18.99
N GLY A 33 -18.88 -9.98 -17.94
CA GLY A 33 -19.43 -10.40 -16.65
C GLY A 33 -18.41 -11.01 -15.69
N GLU A 34 -17.18 -11.23 -16.12
CA GLU A 34 -16.09 -11.75 -15.29
C GLU A 34 -15.21 -10.61 -14.77
N GLY A 35 -14.69 -10.74 -13.55
CA GLY A 35 -13.72 -9.80 -12.99
C GLY A 35 -12.41 -9.85 -13.77
N ASP A 36 -11.94 -8.70 -14.25
CA ASP A 36 -10.79 -8.60 -15.13
C ASP A 36 -9.67 -7.75 -14.51
N SER A 37 -10.00 -6.53 -14.09
CA SER A 37 -9.03 -5.56 -13.60
C SER A 37 -9.59 -4.67 -12.49
N VAL A 38 -8.74 -3.87 -11.85
CA VAL A 38 -9.11 -2.89 -10.84
C VAL A 38 -8.58 -1.53 -11.24
N PHE A 39 -9.44 -0.52 -11.16
CA PHE A 39 -9.10 0.87 -11.35
C PHE A 39 -9.07 1.60 -10.00
N MET A 40 -8.02 2.38 -9.76
CA MET A 40 -7.87 3.20 -8.55
C MET A 40 -7.05 4.44 -8.86
N SER A 41 -7.12 5.46 -8.00
CA SER A 41 -6.24 6.61 -8.12
C SER A 41 -4.78 6.22 -7.82
N LEU A 42 -3.82 6.97 -8.38
CA LEU A 42 -2.40 6.72 -8.15
C LEU A 42 -2.04 6.85 -6.66
N GLU A 43 -2.58 7.87 -5.99
CA GLU A 43 -2.37 8.11 -4.56
C GLU A 43 -2.88 6.93 -3.72
N THR A 44 -4.11 6.46 -3.99
CA THR A 44 -4.68 5.29 -3.31
C THR A 44 -3.84 4.04 -3.52
N PHE A 45 -3.35 3.81 -4.74
CA PHE A 45 -2.47 2.68 -5.05
C PHE A 45 -1.16 2.78 -4.26
N GLN A 46 -0.50 3.94 -4.28
CA GLN A 46 0.77 4.14 -3.57
C GLN A 46 0.62 3.97 -2.05
N ALA A 47 -0.40 4.59 -1.45
CA ALA A 47 -0.68 4.46 -0.02
C ALA A 47 -0.93 3.00 0.38
N ARG A 48 -1.62 2.23 -0.48
CA ARG A 48 -1.83 0.79 -0.27
C ARG A 48 -0.52 0.01 -0.30
N GLU A 49 0.34 0.28 -1.28
CA GLU A 49 1.65 -0.38 -1.41
C GLU A 49 2.57 -0.06 -0.23
N GLU A 50 2.59 1.19 0.23
CA GLU A 50 3.35 1.63 1.41
C GLU A 50 2.84 0.94 2.68
N ALA A 51 1.52 0.88 2.87
CA ALA A 51 0.93 0.19 4.00
C ALA A 51 1.20 -1.33 3.97
N ALA A 52 1.27 -1.95 2.78
CA ALA A 52 1.65 -3.35 2.65
C ALA A 52 3.11 -3.59 3.06
N LYS A 53 4.04 -2.76 2.57
CA LYS A 53 5.46 -2.82 2.96
C LYS A 53 5.65 -2.61 4.46
N LEU A 54 4.98 -1.62 5.05
CA LEU A 54 5.05 -1.37 6.50
C LEU A 54 4.57 -2.60 7.29
N ARG A 55 3.47 -3.23 6.89
CA ARG A 55 2.98 -4.45 7.54
C ARG A 55 3.99 -5.60 7.45
N GLU A 56 4.64 -5.77 6.32
CA GLU A 56 5.70 -6.77 6.15
C GLU A 56 6.87 -6.52 7.11
N PHE A 57 7.36 -5.28 7.18
CA PHE A 57 8.43 -4.90 8.11
C PHE A 57 8.05 -5.12 9.57
N LEU A 58 6.85 -4.70 9.97
CA LEU A 58 6.36 -4.89 11.33
C LEU A 58 6.20 -6.38 11.69
N LEU A 59 5.67 -7.18 10.78
CA LEU A 59 5.53 -8.62 10.97
C LEU A 59 6.90 -9.28 11.14
N LYS A 60 7.87 -8.91 10.31
CA LYS A 60 9.25 -9.42 10.42
C LYS A 60 9.88 -9.04 11.76
N ALA A 61 9.79 -7.76 12.16
CA ALA A 61 10.32 -7.29 13.43
C ALA A 61 9.68 -8.01 14.63
N GLU A 62 8.37 -8.26 14.57
CA GLU A 62 7.66 -8.99 15.62
C GLU A 62 8.07 -10.46 15.71
N ILE A 63 8.25 -11.13 14.57
CA ILE A 63 8.78 -12.51 14.54
C ILE A 63 10.19 -12.56 15.13
N GLU A 64 11.06 -11.62 14.77
CA GLU A 64 12.42 -11.52 15.32
C GLU A 64 12.40 -11.31 16.83
N ARG A 65 11.53 -10.40 17.32
CA ARG A 65 11.34 -10.14 18.74
C ARG A 65 10.88 -11.40 19.49
N LEU A 66 9.90 -12.13 18.96
CA LEU A 66 9.40 -13.38 19.55
C LEU A 66 10.47 -14.49 19.58
N ASN A 67 11.36 -14.50 18.58
CA ASN A 67 12.51 -15.41 18.54
C ASN A 67 13.69 -14.95 19.42
N GLY A 68 13.53 -13.88 20.21
CA GLY A 68 14.54 -13.41 21.15
C GLY A 68 15.61 -12.49 20.55
N ALA A 69 15.36 -11.89 19.38
CA ALA A 69 16.25 -10.87 18.84
C ALA A 69 16.36 -9.68 19.81
N LYS A 70 17.56 -9.09 19.88
CA LYS A 70 17.81 -7.92 20.74
C LYS A 70 16.99 -6.73 20.25
N THR A 71 16.16 -6.19 21.12
CA THR A 71 15.42 -4.94 20.90
C THR A 71 16.17 -3.76 21.51
N TYR A 72 15.89 -2.57 21.02
CA TYR A 72 16.50 -1.33 21.49
C TYR A 72 15.41 -0.31 21.82
N THR A 73 15.67 0.52 22.82
CA THR A 73 14.91 1.75 23.03
C THR A 73 15.20 2.75 21.91
N VAL A 74 14.38 3.80 21.80
CA VAL A 74 14.57 4.84 20.77
C VAL A 74 15.92 5.54 20.93
N ASP A 75 16.35 5.78 22.17
CA ASP A 75 17.64 6.41 22.46
C ASP A 75 18.82 5.52 22.06
N GLU A 76 18.81 4.23 22.43
CA GLU A 76 19.83 3.27 22.03
C GLU A 76 19.90 3.10 20.50
N ALA A 77 18.75 3.03 19.82
CA ALA A 77 18.69 2.92 18.37
C ALA A 77 19.29 4.15 17.68
N LYS A 78 19.03 5.36 18.21
CA LYS A 78 19.61 6.61 17.70
C LYS A 78 21.13 6.62 17.85
N GLU A 79 21.65 6.22 19.02
CA GLU A 79 23.09 6.14 19.26
C GLU A 79 23.77 5.17 18.29
N LEU A 80 23.18 3.99 18.07
CA LEU A 80 23.70 2.99 17.11
C LEU A 80 23.73 3.51 15.67
N LEU A 81 22.67 4.20 15.23
CA LEU A 81 22.61 4.77 13.88
C LEU A 81 23.68 5.85 13.67
N LEU A 82 23.87 6.74 14.64
CA LEU A 82 24.92 7.77 14.57
C LEU A 82 26.31 7.14 14.52
N ALA A 83 26.58 6.16 15.37
CA ALA A 83 27.85 5.43 15.36
C ALA A 83 28.12 4.73 14.02
N GLN A 84 27.08 4.30 13.31
CA GLN A 84 27.22 3.63 12.02
C GLN A 84 27.51 4.62 10.87
N ILE A 85 27.02 5.86 10.97
CA ILE A 85 27.34 6.95 10.03
C ILE A 85 28.78 7.42 10.22
N ASP A 86 29.25 7.54 11.47
CA ASP A 86 30.62 7.99 11.78
C ASP A 86 31.71 6.98 11.36
N ASN A 87 31.33 5.72 11.14
CA ASN A 87 32.21 4.64 10.67
C ASN A 87 32.19 4.44 9.14
N MET A 88 31.52 5.31 8.40
CA MET A 88 31.38 5.27 6.93
C MET A 88 32.24 6.35 6.27
#